data_AF-A0A1I1CJQ6-F1
#
_entry.id   AF-A0A1I1CJQ6-F1
#
_cell.length_a   1.000
_cell.length_b   1.000
_cell.length_c   1.000
_cell.angle_alpha   90.00
_cell.angle_beta   90.00
_cell.angle_gamma   90.00
#
_symmetry.space_group_name_H-M   'P 1'
#
loop_
_entity.id
_entity.type
_entity.pdbx_description
1 polymer ?
#
loop_
_entity_poly.entity_id
_entity_poly.type
_entity_poly.pdbx_seq_one_letter_code
_entity_poly.pdbx_strand_id
1 'polypeptide(L)'
;MRLFGRRLPIAAAVMVAIGLTAAMLAPPDRLQGNLQRLMYVHVPAAWIAYLSFAVTLTASILWLWRRRPRYDRLAAASAEVGVFFTGLAIALGSIWGKPTWGVWWTWDPRVVTTAVMLFVYLGYLALRRATLDPTARARRSAVFGVVAFVQVPIVHMSVVWWRALHQPPTVLKPGDPTIDHTMLATLLINVLAFTLLYLLALRARMRLAAVEEEHEARQRTESAELAGSAVLAPTLKKGSRADV
;
A
#
# COMPACT_ATOMS: atom_id res chain seq x y z
N MET A 1 -17.77 -3.41 19.56
CA MET A 1 -16.35 -3.24 19.13
C MET A 1 -15.86 -1.79 19.34
N ARG A 2 -15.72 -1.31 20.59
CA ARG A 2 -15.37 0.10 20.89
C ARG A 2 -14.05 0.33 21.65
N LEU A 3 -13.12 -0.62 21.73
CA LEU A 3 -11.93 -0.44 22.58
C LEU A 3 -10.66 0.16 21.94
N PHE A 4 -10.62 0.46 20.63
CA PHE A 4 -9.44 1.13 20.02
C PHE A 4 -9.80 2.12 18.89
N GLY A 5 -10.76 3.02 19.13
CA GLY A 5 -11.31 3.95 18.12
C GLY A 5 -10.57 5.27 17.92
N ARG A 6 -9.80 5.77 18.90
CA ARG A 6 -9.15 7.11 18.86
C ARG A 6 -7.64 7.13 19.10
N ARG A 7 -7.06 6.07 19.69
CA ARG A 7 -5.65 6.08 20.12
C ARG A 7 -4.65 6.01 18.97
N LEU A 8 -4.92 5.19 17.95
CA LEU A 8 -4.03 5.04 16.80
C LEU A 8 -3.84 6.33 16.00
N PRO A 9 -4.89 7.09 15.62
CA PRO A 9 -4.69 8.35 14.91
C PRO A 9 -3.96 9.39 15.75
N ILE A 10 -4.23 9.47 17.05
CA ILE A 10 -3.49 10.36 17.97
C ILE A 10 -2.01 9.95 18.03
N ALA A 11 -1.72 8.67 18.24
CA ALA A 11 -0.35 8.16 18.29
C ALA A 11 0.40 8.39 16.97
N ALA A 12 -0.26 8.17 15.82
CA ALA A 12 0.32 8.45 14.51
C ALA A 12 0.62 9.95 14.34
N ALA A 13 -0.33 10.82 14.70
CA ALA A 13 -0.14 12.28 14.61
C ALA A 13 1.00 12.77 15.51
N VAL A 14 1.04 12.32 16.77
CA VAL A 14 2.09 12.65 17.72
C VAL A 14 3.45 12.15 17.23
N MET A 15 3.53 10.90 16.75
CA MET A 15 4.79 10.35 16.25
C MET A 15 5.27 11.02 14.97
N VAL A 16 4.37 11.45 14.08
CA VAL A 16 4.72 12.26 12.91
C VAL A 16 5.26 13.62 13.36
N ALA A 17 4.63 14.29 14.32
CA ALA A 17 5.13 15.56 14.85
C ALA A 17 6.51 15.43 15.50
N ILE A 18 6.74 14.36 16.28
CA ILE A 18 8.04 14.03 16.87
C ILE A 18 9.06 13.76 15.75
N GLY A 19 8.71 12.94 14.76
CA GLY A 19 9.60 12.59 13.64
C GLY A 19 10.03 13.80 12.81
N LEU A 20 9.08 14.69 12.49
CA LEU A 20 9.37 15.93 11.75
C LEU A 20 10.22 16.90 12.59
N THR A 21 9.93 17.04 13.88
CA THR A 21 10.75 17.85 14.79
C THR A 21 12.17 17.30 14.87
N ALA A 22 12.33 15.99 15.08
CA ALA A 22 13.64 15.34 15.10
C ALA A 22 14.38 15.52 13.76
N ALA A 23 13.68 15.42 12.64
CA ALA A 23 14.24 15.65 11.30
C ALA A 23 14.78 17.08 11.11
N MET A 24 14.18 18.08 11.77
CA MET A 24 14.65 19.47 11.74
C MET A 24 15.78 19.75 12.74
N LEU A 25 15.91 18.95 13.80
CA LEU A 25 16.95 19.09 14.82
C LEU A 25 18.19 18.23 14.55
N ALA A 26 18.09 17.20 13.70
CA ALA A 26 19.21 16.33 13.36
C ALA A 26 20.41 17.15 12.83
N PRO A 27 21.65 16.70 13.07
CA PRO A 27 22.82 17.39 12.54
C PRO A 27 22.81 17.36 11.00
N PRO A 28 23.30 18.43 10.34
CA PRO A 28 23.44 18.44 8.89
C PRO A 28 24.49 17.40 8.44
N ASP A 29 24.28 16.81 7.26
CA ASP A 29 25.28 15.93 6.67
C ASP A 29 26.53 16.70 6.25
N ARG A 30 27.69 16.06 6.33
CA ARG A 30 28.98 16.69 5.99
C ARG A 30 29.09 17.10 4.52
N LEU A 31 28.48 16.36 3.59
CA LEU A 31 28.55 16.64 2.15
C LEU A 31 27.31 17.34 1.63
N GLN A 32 26.13 16.89 2.06
CA GLN A 32 24.84 17.40 1.58
C GLN A 32 24.26 18.51 2.46
N GLY A 33 24.86 18.80 3.62
CA GLY A 33 24.34 19.82 4.54
C GLY A 33 22.90 19.51 4.97
N ASN A 34 22.04 20.54 4.91
CA ASN A 34 20.63 20.41 5.26
C ASN A 34 19.79 19.65 4.21
N LEU A 35 20.30 19.44 2.99
CA LEU A 35 19.56 18.72 1.94
C LEU A 35 19.29 17.27 2.36
N GLN A 36 20.22 16.65 3.09
CA GLN A 36 20.07 15.29 3.62
C GLN A 36 18.82 15.12 4.48
N ARG A 37 18.26 16.17 5.08
CA ARG A 37 17.05 16.07 5.91
C ARG A 37 15.86 15.46 5.15
N LEU A 38 15.84 15.57 3.82
CA LEU A 38 14.82 14.91 3.00
C LEU A 38 14.86 13.38 3.12
N MET A 39 15.98 12.79 3.52
CA MET A 39 16.13 11.38 3.87
C MET A 39 15.10 10.93 4.90
N TYR A 40 14.79 11.78 5.89
CA TYR A 40 13.89 11.45 7.00
C TYR A 40 12.42 11.34 6.58
N VAL A 41 12.07 11.72 5.34
CA VAL A 41 10.74 11.48 4.76
C VAL A 41 10.80 10.57 3.55
N HIS A 42 11.84 10.68 2.73
CA HIS A 42 12.04 9.86 1.54
C HIS A 42 12.28 8.37 1.89
N VAL A 43 13.23 8.09 2.81
CA VAL A 43 13.57 6.70 3.17
C VAL A 43 12.41 6.01 3.89
N PRO A 44 11.71 6.64 4.86
CA PRO A 44 10.49 6.07 5.43
C PRO A 44 9.39 5.84 4.39
N ALA A 45 9.20 6.73 3.41
CA ALA A 45 8.24 6.49 2.34
C ALA A 45 8.60 5.25 1.51
N ALA A 46 9.87 5.09 1.12
CA ALA A 46 10.34 3.90 0.42
C ALA A 46 10.21 2.62 1.27
N TRP A 47 10.47 2.70 2.57
CA TRP A 47 10.23 1.61 3.51
C TRP A 47 8.76 1.17 3.54
N ILE A 48 7.82 2.12 3.60
CA ILE A 48 6.38 1.81 3.59
C ILE A 48 5.94 1.21 2.26
N ALA A 49 6.51 1.64 1.13
CA ALA A 49 6.27 0.98 -0.15
C ALA A 49 6.60 -0.52 -0.07
N TYR A 50 7.81 -0.87 0.38
CA TYR A 50 8.22 -2.28 0.51
C TYR A 50 7.38 -3.05 1.54
N LEU A 51 7.15 -2.46 2.72
CA LEU A 51 6.34 -3.07 3.76
C LEU A 51 4.91 -3.37 3.27
N SER A 52 4.32 -2.43 2.54
CA SER A 52 2.99 -2.59 1.95
C SER A 52 2.97 -3.78 0.99
N PHE A 53 3.95 -3.85 0.08
CA PHE A 53 4.03 -4.95 -0.87
C PHE A 53 4.34 -6.31 -0.23
N ALA A 54 5.09 -6.34 0.87
CA ALA A 54 5.31 -7.54 1.68
C ALA A 54 4.01 -8.00 2.38
N VAL A 55 3.21 -7.06 2.87
CA VAL A 55 1.88 -7.36 3.43
C VAL A 55 0.93 -7.84 2.31
N THR A 56 0.97 -7.23 1.12
CA THR A 56 0.23 -7.71 -0.06
C THR A 56 0.63 -9.14 -0.43
N LEU A 57 1.92 -9.47 -0.49
CA LEU A 57 2.41 -10.83 -0.71
C LEU A 57 1.83 -11.79 0.33
N THR A 58 2.03 -11.48 1.61
CA THR A 58 1.63 -12.35 2.73
C THR A 58 0.12 -12.57 2.73
N ALA A 59 -0.66 -11.51 2.54
CA ALA A 59 -2.11 -11.56 2.47
C ALA A 59 -2.61 -12.34 1.23
N SER A 60 -1.93 -12.20 0.09
CA SER A 60 -2.24 -12.99 -1.12
C SER A 60 -2.00 -14.48 -0.90
N ILE A 61 -0.88 -14.86 -0.30
CA ILE A 61 -0.58 -16.26 0.05
C ILE A 61 -1.63 -16.81 1.02
N LEU A 62 -1.95 -16.04 2.08
CA LEU A 62 -2.96 -16.44 3.06
C LEU A 62 -4.35 -16.58 2.44
N TRP A 63 -4.69 -15.73 1.47
CA TRP A 63 -5.93 -15.88 0.71
C TRP A 63 -5.90 -17.14 -0.14
N LEU A 64 -4.82 -17.42 -0.88
CA LEU A 64 -4.70 -18.62 -1.72
C LEU A 64 -4.84 -19.90 -0.90
N TRP A 65 -4.29 -19.90 0.33
CA TRP A 65 -4.36 -21.04 1.25
C TRP A 65 -5.71 -21.16 1.95
N ARG A 66 -6.20 -20.09 2.59
CA ARG A 66 -7.37 -20.16 3.50
C ARG A 66 -8.67 -19.67 2.89
N ARG A 67 -8.63 -19.03 1.72
CA ARG A 67 -9.78 -18.49 0.97
C ARG A 67 -10.70 -17.57 1.77
N ARG A 68 -10.18 -16.89 2.80
CA ARG A 68 -10.96 -15.96 3.63
C ARG A 68 -10.99 -14.55 3.02
N PRO A 69 -12.16 -13.92 2.81
CA PRO A 69 -12.29 -12.59 2.19
C PRO A 69 -11.44 -11.49 2.87
N ARG A 70 -11.24 -11.58 4.19
CA ARG A 70 -10.40 -10.64 4.94
C ARG A 70 -8.96 -10.52 4.42
N TYR A 71 -8.40 -11.60 3.87
CA TYR A 71 -7.04 -11.61 3.33
C TYR A 71 -6.99 -10.94 1.95
N ASP A 72 -8.03 -11.09 1.14
CA ASP A 72 -8.15 -10.37 -0.13
C ASP A 72 -8.27 -8.86 0.09
N ARG A 73 -9.13 -8.44 1.04
CA ARG A 73 -9.23 -7.04 1.46
C ARG A 73 -7.88 -6.50 1.95
N LEU A 74 -7.16 -7.28 2.76
CA LEU A 74 -5.85 -6.88 3.29
C LEU A 74 -4.82 -6.68 2.18
N ALA A 75 -4.77 -7.60 1.22
CA ALA A 75 -3.86 -7.51 0.08
C ALA A 75 -4.16 -6.27 -0.78
N ALA A 76 -5.44 -6.02 -1.07
CA ALA A 76 -5.89 -4.87 -1.84
C ALA A 76 -5.60 -3.53 -1.14
N ALA A 77 -6.03 -3.40 0.12
CA ALA A 77 -5.83 -2.19 0.90
C ALA A 77 -4.35 -1.86 1.09
N SER A 78 -3.52 -2.87 1.34
CA SER A 78 -2.08 -2.68 1.47
C SER A 78 -1.43 -2.27 0.14
N ALA A 79 -1.83 -2.88 -0.98
CA ALA A 79 -1.32 -2.51 -2.30
C ALA A 79 -1.64 -1.06 -2.68
N GLU A 80 -2.85 -0.58 -2.37
CA GLU A 80 -3.23 0.83 -2.60
C GLU A 80 -2.35 1.80 -1.82
N VAL A 81 -2.11 1.52 -0.54
CA VAL A 81 -1.21 2.33 0.29
C VAL A 81 0.23 2.26 -0.22
N GLY A 82 0.70 1.07 -0.63
CA GLY A 82 2.02 0.87 -1.21
C GLY A 82 2.24 1.66 -2.50
N VAL A 83 1.25 1.70 -3.39
CA VAL A 83 1.29 2.51 -4.63
C VAL A 83 1.44 4.00 -4.29
N PHE A 84 0.66 4.51 -3.33
CA PHE A 84 0.77 5.90 -2.88
C PHE A 84 2.18 6.21 -2.36
N PHE A 85 2.71 5.39 -1.44
CA PHE A 85 4.04 5.62 -0.88
C PHE A 85 5.18 5.42 -1.88
N THR A 86 4.99 4.56 -2.89
CA THR A 86 5.96 4.42 -4.00
C THR A 86 5.99 5.69 -4.83
N GLY A 87 4.83 6.24 -5.21
CA GLY A 87 4.75 7.52 -5.92
C GLY A 87 5.35 8.68 -5.11
N LEU A 88 5.06 8.72 -3.80
CA LEU A 88 5.64 9.70 -2.88
C LEU A 88 7.17 9.56 -2.79
N ALA A 89 7.69 8.33 -2.70
CA ALA A 89 9.13 8.09 -2.67
C ALA A 89 9.82 8.57 -3.96
N ILE A 90 9.22 8.32 -5.12
CA ILE A 90 9.73 8.82 -6.42
C ILE A 90 9.70 10.35 -6.45
N ALA A 91 8.61 10.99 -6.04
CA ALA A 91 8.49 12.44 -6.02
C ALA A 91 9.53 13.09 -5.09
N LEU A 92 9.67 12.58 -3.86
CA LEU A 92 10.68 13.05 -2.90
C LEU A 92 12.10 12.77 -3.42
N GLY A 93 12.32 11.61 -4.05
CA GLY A 93 13.60 11.26 -4.66
C GLY A 93 13.96 12.20 -5.81
N SER A 94 12.99 12.62 -6.62
CA SER A 94 13.18 13.60 -7.69
C SER A 94 13.54 14.99 -7.15
N ILE A 95 12.86 15.43 -6.07
CA ILE A 95 13.16 16.67 -5.35
C ILE A 95 14.58 16.63 -4.75
N TRP A 96 15.01 15.49 -4.20
CA TRP A 96 16.38 15.30 -3.72
C TRP A 96 17.39 15.27 -4.86
N GLY A 97 17.03 14.59 -5.96
CA GLY A 97 17.89 14.37 -7.11
C GLY A 97 18.25 15.66 -7.83
N LYS A 98 17.34 16.63 -7.91
CA LYS A 98 17.60 17.89 -8.60
C LYS A 98 18.83 18.65 -8.08
N PRO A 99 18.98 18.94 -6.78
CA PRO A 99 20.19 19.56 -6.24
C PRO A 99 21.38 18.59 -6.13
N THR A 100 21.16 17.27 -5.99
CA THR A 100 22.26 16.30 -5.80
C THR A 100 22.93 15.88 -7.11
N TRP A 101 22.15 15.73 -8.18
CA TRP A 101 22.59 15.21 -9.49
C TRP A 101 22.39 16.20 -10.63
N GLY A 102 21.83 17.38 -10.36
CA GLY A 102 21.54 18.42 -11.36
C GLY A 102 20.26 18.20 -12.16
N VAL A 103 19.59 17.05 -12.04
CA VAL A 103 18.42 16.66 -12.85
C VAL A 103 17.31 16.04 -12.00
N TRP A 104 16.06 16.21 -12.43
CA TRP A 104 14.88 15.65 -11.76
C TRP A 104 14.72 14.13 -11.96
N TRP A 105 15.28 13.61 -13.05
CA TRP A 105 15.21 12.20 -13.43
C TRP A 105 16.54 11.75 -14.00
N THR A 106 16.99 10.58 -13.56
CA THR A 106 18.14 9.86 -14.10
C THR A 106 17.70 8.45 -14.47
N TRP A 107 18.40 7.84 -15.41
CA TRP A 107 18.23 6.41 -15.73
C TRP A 107 19.00 5.50 -14.76
N ASP A 108 19.09 5.92 -13.51
CA ASP A 108 19.73 5.15 -12.46
C ASP A 108 18.94 3.85 -12.18
N PRO A 109 19.60 2.69 -11.99
CA PRO A 109 18.93 1.41 -11.80
C PRO A 109 17.88 1.41 -10.68
N ARG A 110 18.14 2.10 -9.57
CA ARG A 110 17.17 2.20 -8.45
C ARG A 110 15.93 2.99 -8.87
N VAL A 111 16.14 4.14 -9.51
CA VAL A 111 15.07 5.04 -9.94
C VAL A 111 14.15 4.32 -10.92
N VAL A 112 14.73 3.69 -11.94
CA VAL A 112 13.99 2.97 -12.98
C VAL A 112 13.25 1.77 -12.41
N THR A 113 13.92 0.92 -11.63
CA THR A 113 13.26 -0.26 -11.03
C THR A 113 12.13 0.14 -10.08
N THR A 114 12.27 1.24 -9.33
CA THR A 114 11.20 1.75 -8.45
C THR A 114 9.99 2.23 -9.26
N ALA A 115 10.22 2.90 -10.40
CA ALA A 115 9.13 3.29 -11.30
C ALA A 115 8.44 2.07 -11.95
N VAL A 116 9.20 1.06 -12.36
CA VAL A 116 8.63 -0.21 -12.84
C VAL A 116 7.80 -0.87 -11.75
N MET A 117 8.27 -0.92 -10.51
CA MET A 117 7.50 -1.42 -9.37
C MET A 117 6.19 -0.66 -9.18
N LEU A 118 6.19 0.67 -9.30
CA LEU A 118 4.98 1.49 -9.26
C LEU A 118 3.98 1.05 -10.33
N PHE A 119 4.41 0.93 -11.58
CA PHE A 119 3.53 0.53 -12.69
C PHE A 119 3.01 -0.91 -12.56
N VAL A 120 3.83 -1.85 -12.06
CA VAL A 120 3.41 -3.22 -11.79
C VAL A 120 2.29 -3.24 -10.75
N TYR A 121 2.40 -2.47 -9.66
CA TYR A 121 1.36 -2.42 -8.64
C TYR A 121 0.14 -1.58 -9.05
N LEU A 122 0.29 -0.58 -9.92
CA LEU A 122 -0.85 0.04 -10.60
C LEU A 122 -1.57 -0.98 -11.48
N GLY A 123 -0.84 -1.84 -12.19
CA GLY A 123 -1.39 -2.97 -12.95
C GLY A 123 -2.14 -3.97 -12.08
N TYR A 124 -1.61 -4.30 -10.89
CA TYR A 124 -2.31 -5.11 -9.88
C TYR A 124 -3.68 -4.49 -9.50
N LEU A 125 -3.73 -3.18 -9.24
CA LEU A 125 -4.98 -2.49 -8.90
C LEU A 125 -5.94 -2.40 -10.10
N ALA A 126 -5.42 -2.18 -11.30
CA ALA A 126 -6.21 -2.17 -12.53
C ALA A 126 -6.84 -3.55 -12.81
N LEU A 127 -6.08 -4.64 -12.67
CA LEU A 127 -6.57 -6.02 -12.80
C LEU A 127 -7.71 -6.30 -11.82
N ARG A 128 -7.58 -5.81 -10.59
CA ARG A 128 -8.63 -5.91 -9.57
C ARG A 128 -9.91 -5.21 -10.00
N ARG A 129 -9.81 -3.97 -10.49
CA ARG A 129 -10.96 -3.17 -10.92
C ARG A 129 -11.63 -3.72 -12.18
N ALA A 130 -10.83 -4.27 -13.10
CA ALA A 130 -11.35 -4.84 -14.35
C ALA A 130 -12.05 -6.20 -14.18
N THR A 131 -11.78 -6.92 -13.08
CA THR A 131 -12.39 -8.24 -12.84
C THR A 131 -13.66 -8.11 -12.00
N LEU A 132 -14.82 -8.34 -12.63
CA LEU A 132 -16.14 -8.19 -11.99
C LEU A 132 -16.46 -9.32 -11.01
N ASP A 133 -16.20 -10.58 -11.38
CA ASP A 133 -16.46 -11.73 -10.50
C ASP A 133 -15.56 -11.66 -9.25
N PRO A 134 -16.12 -11.58 -8.03
CA PRO A 134 -15.33 -11.39 -6.81
C PRO A 134 -14.32 -12.52 -6.56
N THR A 135 -14.68 -13.75 -6.90
CA THR A 135 -13.83 -14.93 -6.66
C THR A 135 -12.65 -14.95 -7.63
N ALA A 136 -12.90 -14.72 -8.92
CA ALA A 136 -11.87 -14.59 -9.94
C ALA A 136 -10.99 -13.37 -9.67
N ARG A 137 -11.56 -12.24 -9.25
CA ARG A 137 -10.83 -11.03 -8.86
C ARG A 137 -9.84 -11.34 -7.77
N ALA A 138 -10.29 -11.93 -6.67
CA ALA A 138 -9.42 -12.29 -5.55
C ALA A 138 -8.33 -13.30 -5.97
N ARG A 139 -8.69 -14.30 -6.79
CA ARG A 139 -7.73 -15.30 -7.29
C ARG A 139 -6.64 -14.70 -8.17
N ARG A 140 -7.02 -14.01 -9.24
CA ARG A 140 -6.09 -13.42 -10.22
C ARG A 140 -5.18 -12.41 -9.54
N SER A 141 -5.75 -11.61 -8.65
CA SER A 141 -5.00 -10.60 -7.92
C SER A 141 -4.05 -11.22 -6.92
N ALA A 142 -4.46 -12.22 -6.14
CA ALA A 142 -3.56 -12.88 -5.22
C ALA A 142 -2.35 -13.51 -5.96
N VAL A 143 -2.57 -14.18 -7.09
CA VAL A 143 -1.48 -14.70 -7.92
C VAL A 143 -0.58 -13.58 -8.42
N PHE A 144 -1.16 -12.52 -8.99
CA PHE A 144 -0.40 -11.36 -9.46
C PHE A 144 0.41 -10.72 -8.32
N GLY A 145 -0.18 -10.53 -7.14
CA GLY A 145 0.46 -9.91 -5.98
C GLY A 145 1.65 -10.71 -5.46
N VAL A 146 1.59 -12.05 -5.54
CA VAL A 146 2.74 -12.92 -5.24
C VAL A 146 3.87 -12.69 -6.23
N VAL A 147 3.56 -12.71 -7.53
CA VAL A 147 4.57 -12.54 -8.60
C VAL A 147 5.16 -11.13 -8.57
N ALA A 148 4.32 -10.10 -8.41
CA ALA A 148 4.70 -8.70 -8.38
C ALA A 148 5.70 -8.37 -7.25
N PHE A 149 5.67 -9.12 -6.15
CA PHE A 149 6.58 -8.90 -5.04
C PHE A 149 8.05 -9.07 -5.43
N VAL A 150 8.37 -9.79 -6.51
CA VAL A 150 9.74 -9.91 -7.05
C VAL A 150 10.37 -8.54 -7.34
N GLN A 151 9.57 -7.51 -7.59
CA GLN A 151 10.06 -6.16 -7.78
C GLN A 151 10.74 -5.60 -6.52
N VAL A 152 10.26 -5.93 -5.32
CA VAL A 152 10.84 -5.41 -4.06
C VAL A 152 12.32 -5.81 -3.90
N PRO A 153 12.73 -7.09 -4.01
CA PRO A 153 14.15 -7.45 -3.95
C PRO A 153 14.94 -6.92 -5.16
N ILE A 154 14.37 -6.86 -6.37
CA ILE A 154 15.05 -6.27 -7.53
C ILE A 154 15.40 -4.81 -7.26
N VAL A 155 14.42 -4.03 -6.79
CA VAL A 155 14.63 -2.64 -6.42
C VAL A 155 15.67 -2.61 -5.30
N HIS A 156 15.48 -3.34 -4.19
CA HIS A 156 16.41 -3.37 -3.05
C HIS A 156 17.86 -3.66 -3.43
N MET A 157 18.09 -4.64 -4.30
CA MET A 157 19.42 -5.06 -4.71
C MET A 157 20.01 -4.23 -5.86
N SER A 158 19.22 -3.37 -6.50
CA SER A 158 19.67 -2.60 -7.67
C SER A 158 20.92 -1.74 -7.44
N VAL A 159 21.15 -1.28 -6.21
CA VAL A 159 22.33 -0.48 -5.83
C VAL A 159 23.57 -1.33 -5.59
N VAL A 160 23.42 -2.65 -5.48
CA VAL A 160 24.49 -3.62 -5.31
C VAL A 160 24.81 -4.29 -6.65
N TRP A 161 23.78 -4.66 -7.41
CA TRP A 161 23.94 -5.37 -8.69
C TRP A 161 24.47 -4.49 -9.82
N TRP A 162 24.11 -3.20 -9.82
CA TRP A 162 24.55 -2.28 -10.86
C TRP A 162 25.28 -1.07 -10.28
N ARG A 163 26.12 -0.46 -11.13
CA ARG A 163 26.74 0.82 -10.81
C ARG A 163 25.66 1.90 -10.78
N ALA A 164 25.30 2.33 -9.58
CA ALA A 164 24.26 3.32 -9.33
C ALA A 164 24.87 4.66 -8.87
N LEU A 165 24.20 5.76 -9.22
CA LEU A 165 24.36 7.05 -8.56
C LEU A 165 23.73 7.03 -7.17
N HIS A 166 22.73 6.17 -6.97
CA HIS A 166 22.16 5.94 -5.65
C HIS A 166 23.19 5.42 -4.66
N GLN A 167 23.23 6.06 -3.49
CA GLN A 167 24.09 5.67 -2.39
C GLN A 167 23.88 4.19 -1.99
N PRO A 168 24.96 3.43 -1.75
CA PRO A 168 24.88 2.10 -1.16
C PRO A 168 24.23 2.12 0.24
N PRO A 169 23.74 0.97 0.74
CA PRO A 169 23.11 0.92 2.04
C PRO A 169 24.08 1.30 3.17
N THR A 170 23.65 2.20 4.06
CA THR A 170 24.41 2.65 5.23
C THR A 170 23.96 2.02 6.54
N VAL A 171 22.74 1.45 6.57
CA VAL A 171 22.13 0.84 7.76
C VAL A 171 22.12 -0.69 7.66
N LEU A 172 21.50 -1.24 6.61
CA LEU A 172 21.41 -2.68 6.39
C LEU A 172 22.56 -3.13 5.47
N LYS A 173 23.75 -3.28 6.05
CA LYS A 173 24.98 -3.73 5.37
C LYS A 173 25.76 -4.68 6.29
N PRO A 174 26.69 -5.50 5.75
CA PRO A 174 27.65 -6.23 6.57
C PRO A 174 28.51 -5.26 7.41
N GLY A 175 28.65 -5.55 8.71
CA GLY A 175 29.36 -4.71 9.67
C GLY A 175 28.49 -3.59 10.27
N ASP A 176 29.13 -2.64 10.93
CA ASP A 176 28.44 -1.56 11.64
C ASP A 176 27.80 -0.53 10.68
N PRO A 177 26.67 0.09 11.07
CA PRO A 177 26.08 1.19 10.32
C PRO A 177 27.07 2.34 10.15
N THR A 178 27.23 2.81 8.92
CA THR A 178 28.16 3.92 8.59
C THR A 178 27.45 5.27 8.53
N ILE A 179 26.54 5.51 9.46
CA ILE A 179 25.74 6.73 9.60
C ILE A 179 25.87 7.23 11.03
N ASP A 180 25.90 8.54 11.21
CA ASP A 180 25.92 9.17 12.53
C ASP A 180 24.75 8.66 13.39
N HIS A 181 25.00 8.38 14.67
CA HIS A 181 24.02 7.79 15.56
C HIS A 181 22.77 8.67 15.77
N THR A 182 22.94 10.00 15.75
CA THR A 182 21.82 10.95 15.86
C THR A 182 20.98 10.96 14.59
N MET A 183 21.63 10.91 13.42
CA MET A 183 20.94 10.78 12.13
C MET A 183 20.20 9.43 12.03
N LEU A 184 20.82 8.34 12.49
CA LEU A 184 20.21 7.02 12.54
C LEU A 184 18.98 7.00 13.47
N ALA A 185 19.11 7.52 14.68
CA ALA A 185 18.00 7.61 15.63
C ALA A 185 16.82 8.40 15.03
N THR A 186 17.12 9.56 14.42
CA THR A 186 16.11 10.38 13.73
C THR A 186 15.44 9.62 12.59
N LEU A 187 16.21 8.87 11.80
CA LEU A 187 15.68 8.03 10.73
C LEU A 187 14.74 6.95 11.28
N LEU A 188 15.14 6.24 12.33
CA LEU A 188 14.33 5.18 12.94
C LEU A 188 13.03 5.72 13.56
N ILE A 189 13.07 6.91 14.18
CA ILE A 189 11.87 7.60 14.67
C ILE A 189 10.90 7.87 13.51
N ASN A 190 11.40 8.36 12.37
CA ASN A 190 10.54 8.61 11.20
C ASN A 190 10.05 7.33 10.53
N VAL A 191 10.86 6.26 10.49
CA VAL A 191 10.42 4.92 10.06
C VAL A 191 9.26 4.44 10.92
N LEU A 192 9.34 4.60 12.25
CA LEU A 192 8.25 4.26 13.17
C LEU A 192 7.01 5.13 12.93
N ALA A 193 7.18 6.45 12.79
CA ALA A 193 6.09 7.38 12.53
C ALA A 193 5.33 7.04 11.24
N PHE A 194 6.05 6.80 10.15
CA PHE A 194 5.47 6.39 8.87
C PHE A 194 4.84 5.00 8.94
N THR A 195 5.38 4.09 9.76
CA THR A 195 4.78 2.77 9.98
C THR A 195 3.44 2.89 10.71
N LEU A 196 3.32 3.78 11.70
CA LEU A 196 2.03 4.05 12.36
C LEU A 196 1.03 4.72 11.40
N LEU A 197 1.51 5.63 10.54
CA LEU A 197 0.69 6.24 9.50
C LEU A 197 0.19 5.19 8.49
N TYR A 198 1.05 4.26 8.08
CA TYR A 198 0.69 3.11 7.25
C TYR A 198 -0.39 2.24 7.92
N LEU A 199 -0.22 1.88 9.19
CA LEU A 199 -1.20 1.08 9.92
C LEU A 199 -2.55 1.80 10.04
N LEU A 200 -2.53 3.13 10.21
CA LEU A 200 -3.74 3.94 10.22
C LEU A 200 -4.44 3.92 8.84
N ALA A 201 -3.70 4.18 7.76
CA ALA A 201 -4.22 4.17 6.39
C ALA A 201 -4.76 2.80 6.00
N LEU A 202 -4.01 1.73 6.27
CA LEU A 202 -4.40 0.35 6.02
C LEU A 202 -5.69 0.00 6.77
N ARG A 203 -5.79 0.36 8.05
CA ARG A 203 -6.99 0.12 8.86
C ARG A 203 -8.19 0.89 8.34
N ALA A 204 -8.01 2.14 7.95
CA ALA A 204 -9.08 2.95 7.38
C ALA A 204 -9.58 2.34 6.06
N ARG A 205 -8.67 1.96 5.16
CA ARG A 205 -9.02 1.36 3.88
C ARG A 205 -9.68 -0.01 4.01
N MET A 206 -9.20 -0.85 4.93
CA MET A 206 -9.81 -2.14 5.26
C MET A 206 -11.24 -2.01 5.78
N ARG A 207 -11.51 -0.99 6.61
CA ARG A 207 -12.85 -0.70 7.11
C ARG A 207 -13.75 -0.22 5.99
N LEU A 208 -13.25 0.68 5.15
CA LEU A 208 -13.98 1.16 3.99
C LEU A 208 -14.36 -0.01 3.07
N ALA A 209 -13.41 -0.89 2.74
CA ALA A 209 -13.67 -2.07 1.90
C ALA A 209 -14.74 -3.00 2.49
N ALA A 210 -14.74 -3.21 3.82
CA ALA A 210 -15.77 -4.02 4.46
C ALA A 210 -17.16 -3.37 4.37
N VAL A 211 -17.24 -2.05 4.56
CA VAL A 211 -18.50 -1.29 4.45
C VAL A 211 -19.00 -1.25 3.00
N GLU A 212 -18.12 -1.08 2.03
CA GLU A 212 -18.44 -1.14 0.59
C GLU A 212 -19.05 -2.50 0.23
N GLU A 213 -18.43 -3.61 0.66
CA GLU A 213 -18.96 -4.97 0.43
C GLU A 213 -20.33 -5.20 1.10
N GLU A 214 -20.52 -4.72 2.33
CA GLU A 214 -21.82 -4.81 3.02
C GLU A 214 -22.91 -4.02 2.30
N HIS A 215 -22.58 -2.83 1.79
CA HIS A 215 -23.49 -2.00 1.02
C HIS A 215 -23.88 -2.65 -0.31
N GLU A 216 -22.90 -3.18 -1.07
CA GLU A 216 -23.15 -3.93 -2.31
C GLU A 216 -23.97 -5.20 -2.09
N ALA A 217 -23.82 -5.86 -0.93
CA ALA A 217 -24.63 -7.02 -0.57
C ALA A 217 -26.09 -6.62 -0.31
N ARG A 218 -26.33 -5.54 0.45
CA ARG A 218 -27.69 -5.03 0.73
C ARG A 218 -28.40 -4.61 -0.55
N GLN A 219 -27.74 -3.84 -1.41
CA GLN A 219 -28.32 -3.40 -2.69
C GLN A 219 -28.72 -4.57 -3.59
N ARG A 220 -27.93 -5.66 -3.59
CA ARG A 220 -28.27 -6.88 -4.33
C ARG A 220 -29.50 -7.57 -3.78
N THR A 221 -29.63 -7.67 -2.46
CA THR A 221 -30.81 -8.26 -1.81
C THR A 221 -32.06 -7.43 -2.11
N GLU A 222 -32.01 -6.10 -1.91
CA GLU A 222 -33.13 -5.19 -2.20
C GLU A 222 -33.54 -5.25 -3.67
N SER A 223 -32.57 -5.27 -4.60
CA SER A 223 -32.85 -5.40 -6.04
C SER A 223 -33.49 -6.75 -6.38
N ALA A 224 -33.08 -7.83 -5.73
CA ALA A 224 -33.65 -9.16 -5.93
C ALA A 224 -35.08 -9.24 -5.37
N GLU A 225 -35.36 -8.63 -4.22
CA GLU A 225 -36.71 -8.53 -3.65
C GLU A 225 -37.64 -7.72 -4.57
N LEU A 226 -37.19 -6.58 -5.09
CA LEU A 226 -37.94 -5.77 -6.05
C LEU A 226 -38.24 -6.56 -7.33
N ALA A 227 -37.25 -7.26 -7.89
CA ALA A 227 -37.44 -8.10 -9.06
C ALA A 227 -38.43 -9.25 -8.80
N GLY A 228 -38.34 -9.92 -7.65
CA GLY A 228 -39.27 -10.97 -7.24
C GLY A 228 -40.70 -10.46 -7.05
N SER A 229 -40.87 -9.26 -6.49
CA SER A 229 -42.18 -8.63 -6.31
C SER A 229 -42.85 -8.21 -7.64
N ALA A 230 -42.07 -7.93 -8.68
CA ALA A 230 -42.56 -7.58 -10.01
C ALA A 230 -43.01 -8.81 -10.82
N VAL A 231 -42.52 -10.01 -10.48
CA VAL A 231 -42.93 -11.28 -11.08
C VAL A 231 -44.06 -11.89 -10.26
N LEU A 232 -45.25 -11.29 -10.31
CA LEU A 232 -46.46 -11.98 -9.85
C LEU A 232 -46.87 -13.00 -10.91
N ALA A 233 -46.85 -14.29 -10.54
CA ALA A 233 -47.36 -15.35 -11.39
C ALA A 233 -48.83 -15.05 -11.79
N PRO A 234 -49.22 -15.22 -13.06
CA PRO A 234 -50.59 -14.95 -13.47
C PRO A 234 -51.55 -15.82 -12.66
N THR A 235 -52.51 -15.18 -11.99
CA THR A 235 -53.57 -15.88 -11.27
C THR A 235 -54.51 -16.53 -12.28
N LEU A 236 -54.28 -17.82 -12.55
CA LEU A 236 -55.23 -18.63 -13.32
C LEU A 236 -56.51 -18.82 -12.50
N LYS A 237 -57.55 -18.03 -12.80
CA LYS A 237 -58.91 -18.31 -12.35
C LYS A 237 -59.29 -19.71 -12.85
N LYS A 238 -59.35 -20.70 -11.96
CA LYS A 238 -60.01 -21.98 -12.25
C LYS A 238 -61.44 -21.65 -12.65
N GLY A 239 -61.77 -21.84 -13.92
CA GLY A 239 -63.12 -21.69 -14.43
C GLY A 239 -64.08 -22.58 -13.64
N SER A 240 -65.15 -21.97 -13.15
CA SER A 240 -66.31 -22.68 -12.63
C SER A 240 -66.76 -23.70 -13.67
N ARG A 241 -66.68 -25.00 -13.36
CA ARG A 241 -67.40 -26.01 -14.12
C ARG A 241 -68.87 -25.83 -13.76
N ALA A 242 -69.62 -25.26 -14.69
CA ALA A 242 -71.07 -25.20 -14.65
C ALA A 242 -71.65 -26.62 -14.66
N ASP A 243 -72.71 -26.77 -13.87
CA ASP A 243 -73.52 -27.95 -13.70
C ASP A 243 -74.13 -28.44 -15.04
N VAL A 244 -74.05 -29.75 -15.28
CA VAL A 244 -74.98 -30.53 -16.11
C VAL A 244 -75.18 -31.88 -15.44
#